data_AF-I4VS26-F1
#
_entry.id   AF-I4VS26-F1
#
_cell.length_a   1.000
_cell.length_b   1.000
_cell.length_c   1.000
_cell.angle_alpha   90.00
_cell.angle_beta   90.00
_cell.angle_gamma   90.00
#
_symmetry.space_group_name_H-M   'P 1'
#
loop_
_entity.id
_entity.type
_entity.pdbx_description
1 polymer ?
#
loop_
_entity_poly.entity_id
_entity_poly.type
_entity_poly.pdbx_seq_one_letter_code
_entity_poly.pdbx_strand_id
1 'polypeptide(L)'
;MKHWVRNLERQPDASFWLPTSTDRFYPDFVAELTDGRLFALEYKGGDRYSNDDSKEKRDIGAVWAAASEGRCVFVMATDAATAGISVAAQLRKAIGG
;
A
#
# COMPACT_ATOMS: atom_id res chain seq x y z
N MET A 1 -8.11 -3.97 13.19
CA MET A 1 -8.57 -3.26 11.97
C MET A 1 -9.96 -2.71 12.26
N LYS A 2 -10.23 -1.46 11.91
CA LYS A 2 -11.51 -0.80 12.21
C LYS A 2 -12.40 -0.76 10.98
N HIS A 3 -11.89 -0.22 9.87
CA HIS A 3 -12.58 -0.21 8.57
C HIS A 3 -11.60 -0.49 7.44
N TRP A 4 -12.10 -1.05 6.33
CA TRP A 4 -11.32 -1.20 5.11
C TRP A 4 -12.20 -1.06 3.88
N VAL A 5 -11.61 -0.53 2.83
CA VAL A 5 -12.25 -0.36 1.53
C VAL A 5 -11.32 -0.88 0.45
N ARG A 6 -11.91 -1.50 -0.56
CA ARG A 6 -11.23 -1.71 -1.83
C ARG A 6 -11.28 -0.39 -2.59
N ASN A 7 -10.11 0.12 -2.94
CA ASN A 7 -9.96 1.39 -3.61
C ASN A 7 -10.02 1.14 -5.11
N LEU A 8 -10.98 1.75 -5.79
CA LEU A 8 -11.19 1.52 -7.23
C LEU A 8 -10.31 2.47 -8.04
N GLU A 9 -9.60 1.94 -9.03
CA GLU A 9 -8.82 2.76 -9.95
C GLU A 9 -9.72 3.75 -10.73
N ARG A 10 -9.18 4.91 -11.11
CA ARG A 10 -9.83 5.89 -12.01
C ARG A 10 -11.14 6.51 -11.48
N GLN A 11 -11.34 6.53 -10.18
CA GLN A 11 -12.42 7.26 -9.51
C GLN A 11 -11.83 8.44 -8.71
N PRO A 12 -11.36 9.51 -9.37
CA PRO A 12 -10.56 10.56 -8.74
C PRO A 12 -11.26 11.31 -7.59
N ASP A 13 -12.60 11.32 -7.57
CA ASP A 13 -13.42 12.00 -6.57
C ASP A 13 -13.77 11.13 -5.34
N ALA A 14 -13.65 9.80 -5.47
CA ALA A 14 -14.08 8.84 -4.44
C ALA A 14 -12.96 7.89 -3.98
N SER A 15 -11.87 7.79 -4.74
CA SER A 15 -10.74 6.91 -4.46
C SER A 15 -9.56 7.68 -3.91
N PHE A 16 -8.85 7.03 -3.00
CA PHE A 16 -7.61 7.55 -2.46
C PHE A 16 -6.49 7.37 -3.48
N TRP A 17 -5.68 8.41 -3.69
CA TRP A 17 -4.52 8.34 -4.57
C TRP A 17 -3.38 9.22 -4.08
N LEU A 18 -2.17 8.83 -4.46
CA LEU A 18 -0.93 9.58 -4.23
C LEU A 18 -0.37 10.06 -5.57
N PRO A 19 0.10 11.31 -5.68
CA PRO A 19 0.73 11.80 -6.91
C PRO A 19 2.07 11.08 -7.17
N THR A 20 2.28 10.61 -8.40
CA THR A 20 3.59 10.15 -8.90
C THR A 20 4.15 11.13 -9.94
N SER A 21 5.38 10.90 -10.41
CA SER A 21 6.02 11.79 -11.40
C SER A 21 5.32 11.81 -12.75
N THR A 22 4.56 10.77 -13.07
CA THR A 22 3.93 10.55 -14.38
C THR A 22 2.42 10.27 -14.31
N ASP A 23 1.89 9.85 -13.17
CA ASP A 23 0.46 9.51 -13.01
C ASP A 23 -0.01 9.62 -11.54
N ARG A 24 -1.21 9.12 -11.24
CA ARG A 24 -1.76 8.96 -9.89
C ARG A 24 -1.67 7.50 -9.49
N PHE A 25 -1.07 7.24 -8.34
CA PHE A 25 -1.01 5.91 -7.76
C PHE A 25 -2.22 5.65 -6.86
N TYR A 26 -3.03 4.67 -7.25
CA TYR A 26 -4.19 4.20 -6.48
C TYR A 26 -3.82 2.86 -5.84
N PRO A 27 -3.55 2.80 -4.52
CA PRO A 27 -3.31 1.51 -3.86
C PRO A 27 -4.57 0.66 -3.89
N ASP A 28 -4.48 -0.65 -4.08
CA ASP A 28 -5.64 -1.57 -4.14
C ASP A 28 -6.60 -1.47 -2.94
N PHE A 29 -6.06 -1.31 -1.73
CA PHE A 29 -6.83 -1.27 -0.49
C PHE A 29 -6.39 -0.14 0.42
N VAL A 30 -7.35 0.45 1.11
CA VAL A 30 -7.12 1.44 2.16
C VAL A 30 -7.91 1.04 3.39
N ALA A 31 -7.29 1.19 4.55
CA ALA A 31 -7.83 0.74 5.83
C ALA A 31 -7.52 1.72 6.95
N GLU A 32 -8.41 1.78 7.92
CA GLU A 32 -8.20 2.43 9.21
C GLU A 32 -7.89 1.33 10.23
N LEU A 33 -6.72 1.43 10.87
CA LEU A 33 -6.33 0.58 11.98
C LEU A 33 -7.07 1.01 13.26
N THR A 34 -7.12 0.12 14.25
CA THR A 34 -7.84 0.36 15.51
C THR A 34 -7.20 1.44 16.38
N ASP A 35 -5.94 1.77 16.13
CA ASP A 35 -5.19 2.85 16.76
C ASP A 35 -5.31 4.19 16.01
N GLY A 36 -6.14 4.25 14.96
CA GLY A 36 -6.37 5.45 14.16
C GLY A 36 -5.36 5.66 13.03
N ARG A 37 -4.38 4.76 12.84
CA ARG A 37 -3.46 4.83 11.70
C ARG A 37 -4.16 4.45 10.39
N LEU A 38 -3.79 5.12 9.30
CA LEU A 38 -4.21 4.75 7.96
C LEU A 38 -3.24 3.74 7.35
N PHE A 39 -3.77 2.70 6.73
CA PHE A 39 -3.02 1.62 6.12
C PHE A 39 -3.40 1.51 4.64
N ALA A 40 -2.43 1.72 3.75
CA ALA A 40 -2.60 1.55 2.32
C ALA A 40 -1.82 0.30 1.85
N LEU A 41 -2.50 -0.55 1.10
CA LEU A 41 -1.97 -1.82 0.60
C LEU A 41 -2.12 -1.88 -0.92
N GLU A 42 -1.01 -2.20 -1.58
CA GLU A 42 -0.95 -2.60 -2.98
C GLU A 42 -0.63 -4.10 -3.04
N TYR A 43 -1.37 -4.86 -3.85
CA TYR A 43 -1.05 -6.26 -4.13
C TYR A 43 -0.55 -6.42 -5.57
N LYS A 44 0.71 -6.83 -5.73
CA LYS A 44 1.26 -7.20 -7.03
C LYS A 44 1.54 -8.70 -7.09
N GLY A 45 0.96 -9.39 -8.08
CA GLY A 45 1.36 -10.76 -8.41
C GLY A 45 2.83 -10.83 -8.84
N GLY A 46 3.52 -11.93 -8.52
CA GLY A 46 4.98 -12.09 -8.65
C GLY A 46 5.59 -11.69 -9.98
N ASP A 47 4.89 -11.91 -11.09
CA ASP A 47 5.34 -11.53 -12.45
C ASP A 47 5.55 -10.02 -12.65
N ARG A 48 5.06 -9.15 -11.74
CA ARG A 48 5.13 -7.67 -11.88
C ARG A 48 5.87 -6.97 -10.74
N TYR A 49 6.48 -7.72 -9.81
CA TYR A 49 7.08 -7.15 -8.61
C TYR A 49 8.36 -6.35 -8.90
N SER A 50 9.14 -6.73 -9.93
CA SER A 50 10.51 -6.22 -10.15
C SER A 50 10.67 -5.07 -11.15
N ASN A 51 9.58 -4.44 -11.63
CA ASN A 51 9.71 -3.33 -12.58
C ASN A 51 10.00 -1.99 -11.87
N ASP A 52 10.62 -1.05 -12.59
CA ASP A 52 10.93 0.30 -12.09
C ASP A 52 9.71 1.04 -11.50
N ASP A 53 8.50 0.73 -12.00
CA ASP A 53 7.21 1.19 -11.45
C ASP A 53 7.01 0.81 -9.96
N SER A 54 7.49 -0.36 -9.54
CA SER A 54 7.41 -0.80 -8.14
C SER A 54 8.35 0.00 -7.23
N LYS A 55 9.45 0.53 -7.76
CA LYS A 55 10.40 1.35 -7.00
C LYS A 55 9.78 2.73 -6.72
N GLU A 56 9.24 3.38 -7.76
CA GLU A 56 8.59 4.68 -7.62
C GLU A 56 7.42 4.62 -6.63
N LYS A 57 6.55 3.61 -6.74
CA LYS A 57 5.43 3.41 -5.81
C LYS A 57 5.87 3.18 -4.37
N ARG A 58 6.94 2.41 -4.16
CA ARG A 58 7.49 2.18 -2.82
C ARG A 58 8.05 3.47 -2.23
N ASP A 59 8.78 4.25 -3.02
CA ASP A 59 9.40 5.48 -2.56
C ASP A 59 8.31 6.52 -2.22
N ILE A 60 7.26 6.63 -3.03
CA ILE A 60 6.10 7.51 -2.75
C ILE A 60 5.35 7.06 -1.50
N GLY A 61 5.09 5.76 -1.36
CA GLY A 61 4.45 5.22 -0.16
C GLY A 61 5.27 5.46 1.10
N ALA A 62 6.61 5.36 1.00
CA ALA A 62 7.52 5.67 2.10
C ALA A 62 7.53 7.17 2.44
N VAL A 63 7.54 8.06 1.44
CA VAL A 63 7.43 9.51 1.65
C VAL A 63 6.09 9.87 2.30
N TRP A 64 4.99 9.27 1.84
CA TRP A 64 3.67 9.49 2.44
C TRP A 64 3.61 9.01 3.90
N ALA A 65 4.15 7.83 4.19
CA ALA A 65 4.28 7.32 5.55
C ALA A 65 5.16 8.24 6.43
N ALA A 66 6.30 8.70 5.91
CA ALA A 66 7.19 9.62 6.62
C ALA A 66 6.53 10.99 6.87
N ALA A 67 5.84 11.55 5.87
CA ALA A 67 5.12 12.82 5.98
C ALA A 67 3.95 12.78 6.97
N SER A 68 3.45 11.59 7.29
CA SER A 68 2.35 11.40 8.24
C SER A 68 2.77 11.38 9.71
N GLU A 69 4.08 11.44 10.00
CA GLU A 69 4.64 11.30 11.36
C GLU A 69 4.23 9.98 12.03
N GLY A 70 4.17 8.90 11.26
CA GLY A 70 3.81 7.56 11.75
C GLY A 70 2.30 7.27 11.81
N ARG A 71 1.45 8.18 11.32
CA ARG A 71 -0.01 7.97 11.23
C ARG A 71 -0.43 7.17 10.00
N CYS A 72 0.43 7.04 8.99
CA CYS A 72 0.16 6.32 7.76
C CYS A 72 1.19 5.22 7.56
N VAL A 73 0.72 4.05 7.10
CA VAL A 73 1.50 2.86 6.83
C VAL A 73 1.22 2.42 5.40
N PHE A 74 2.26 2.25 4.60
CA PHE A 74 2.15 1.76 3.24
C PHE A 74 2.83 0.39 3.09
N VAL A 75 2.17 -0.53 2.39
CA VAL A 75 2.68 -1.87 2.09
C VAL A 75 2.44 -2.23 0.64
N MET A 76 3.47 -2.77 0.02
CA MET A 76 3.33 -3.50 -1.22
C MET A 76 3.51 -4.98 -0.90
N ALA A 77 2.44 -5.75 -0.99
CA ALA A 77 2.46 -7.19 -0.78
C ALA A 77 2.52 -7.92 -2.12
N THR A 78 3.13 -9.11 -2.10
CA THR A 78 3.19 -9.99 -3.25
C THR A 78 2.91 -11.44 -2.84
N ASP A 79 2.82 -12.35 -3.79
CA ASP A 79 2.53 -13.75 -3.51
C ASP A 79 3.64 -14.39 -2.65
N ALA A 80 3.30 -15.51 -2.01
CA ALA A 80 4.21 -16.18 -1.08
C ALA A 80 5.45 -16.77 -1.77
N ALA A 81 5.37 -17.13 -3.06
CA ALA A 81 6.53 -17.63 -3.79
C ALA A 81 7.55 -16.52 -4.03
N THR A 82 7.09 -15.30 -4.31
CA THR A 82 7.94 -14.12 -4.49
C THR A 82 8.46 -13.56 -3.16
N ALA A 83 7.61 -13.46 -2.14
CA ALA A 83 7.99 -12.87 -0.84
C ALA A 83 8.68 -13.84 0.12
N GLY A 84 8.57 -15.15 -0.10
CA GLY A 84 9.01 -16.21 0.83
C GLY A 84 8.14 -16.33 2.09
N ILE A 85 7.15 -15.46 2.28
CA ILE A 85 6.21 -15.47 3.40
C ILE A 85 4.79 -15.20 2.91
N SER A 86 3.78 -15.69 3.64
CA SER A 86 2.38 -15.48 3.27
C SER A 86 2.02 -13.99 3.23
N VAL A 87 1.07 -13.61 2.36
CA VAL A 87 0.55 -12.23 2.27
C VAL A 87 0.14 -11.75 3.66
N ALA A 88 -0.57 -12.57 4.42
CA ALA A 88 -0.97 -12.23 5.79
C ALA A 88 0.22 -11.93 6.72
N ALA A 89 1.34 -12.64 6.59
CA ALA A 89 2.55 -12.36 7.37
C ALA A 89 3.22 -11.04 6.94
N GLN A 90 3.23 -10.72 5.65
CA GLN A 90 3.72 -9.43 5.13
C GLN A 90 2.91 -8.27 5.72
N LEU A 91 1.58 -8.39 5.71
CA LEU A 91 0.68 -7.38 6.28
C LEU A 91 0.91 -7.19 7.78
N ARG A 92 1.01 -8.28 8.55
CA ARG A 92 1.29 -8.24 10.00
C ARG A 92 2.61 -7.56 10.32
N LYS A 93 3.66 -7.85 9.55
CA LYS A 93 4.98 -7.24 9.75
C LYS A 93 4.93 -5.72 9.59
N ALA A 94 4.12 -5.22 8.67
CA ALA A 94 4.05 -3.81 8.37
C ALA A 94 3.19 -2.99 9.33
N ILE A 95 2.09 -3.55 9.85
CA ILE A 95 1.25 -2.86 10.83
C ILE A 95 1.89 -2.80 12.23
N GLY A 96 3.02 -3.50 12.43
CA GLY A 96 3.65 -3.68 13.74
C GLY A 96 2.85 -4.70 14.53
N GLY A 97 3.36 -5.94 14.56
CA GLY A 97 2.87 -6.97 15.48
C GLY A 97 3.24 -6.66 16.92
#